data_AF-Q5L2K4-F1
#
_entry.id   AF-Q5L2K4-F1
#
_cell.length_a   1.000
_cell.length_b   1.000
_cell.length_c   1.000
_cell.angle_alpha   90.00
_cell.angle_beta   90.00
_cell.angle_gamma   90.00
#
_symmetry.space_group_name_H-M   'P 1'
#
loop_
_entity.id
_entity.type
_entity.pdbx_description
1 polymer ?
#
loop_
_entity_poly.entity_id
_entity_poly.type
_entity_poly.pdbx_seq_one_letter_code
_entity_poly.pdbx_strand_id
1 'polypeptide(L)'
;MAEEYGFFNSVNGDRKYDMEQFATYFKQFLSNGIYHTNNVPALRVSHVSGMQTKLEPGSAYIEGYMYRNTEDIIFTHEAADPTNTRIDRIVLRLDRSVNARYIKAFVKKGTPATNPQPPALQRDDIVYEISLAQVRIEAGKTTISSVKDERLDPNVAGLVSSLITVPTEQFLDEWNSWMAEMNEKKEDYQAAWESWFNGIQNQIGVRLLTGSSEPSGAVAGDIWLKTV
;
A
#
# COMPACT_ATOMS: atom_id res chain seq x y z
N MET A 1 23.22 -13.35 -1.22
CA MET A 1 22.70 -14.67 -0.83
C MET A 1 21.25 -14.75 -1.27
N ALA A 2 20.74 -15.91 -1.66
CA ALA A 2 19.37 -16.06 -2.17
C ALA A 2 18.31 -16.19 -1.06
N GLU A 3 18.72 -16.64 0.13
CA GLU A 3 17.84 -16.86 1.26
C GLU A 3 18.47 -16.30 2.54
N GLU A 4 17.64 -15.71 3.39
CA GLU A 4 18.02 -15.16 4.69
C GLU A 4 17.02 -15.62 5.76
N TYR A 5 17.51 -15.96 6.96
CA TYR A 5 16.70 -16.39 8.10
C TYR A 5 17.10 -15.60 9.34
N GLY A 6 16.10 -15.14 10.10
CA GLY A 6 16.27 -14.15 11.17
C GLY A 6 15.90 -14.65 12.57
N PHE A 7 16.42 -13.95 13.57
CA PHE A 7 16.10 -14.01 15.01
C PHE A 7 16.07 -15.39 15.67
N PHE A 8 17.25 -15.94 15.90
CA PHE A 8 17.44 -17.10 16.75
C PHE A 8 18.40 -16.76 17.91
N ASN A 9 18.30 -17.53 19.00
CA ASN A 9 19.23 -17.39 20.12
C ASN A 9 20.67 -17.59 19.66
N SER A 10 21.55 -16.72 20.11
CA SER A 10 22.99 -16.85 19.88
C SER A 10 23.56 -18.00 20.71
N VAL A 11 24.40 -18.83 20.10
CA VAL A 11 25.18 -19.88 20.75
C VAL A 11 26.65 -19.52 20.57
N ASN A 12 27.35 -19.28 21.68
CA ASN A 12 28.76 -18.85 21.65
C ASN A 12 29.04 -17.55 20.84
N GLY A 13 28.04 -16.68 20.66
CA GLY A 13 28.21 -15.41 19.94
C GLY A 13 28.18 -15.52 18.42
N ASP A 14 27.73 -16.67 17.89
CA ASP A 14 27.63 -16.97 16.46
C ASP A 14 26.66 -16.04 15.70
N ARG A 15 25.61 -15.57 16.38
CA ARG A 15 24.58 -14.70 15.80
C ARG A 15 24.70 -13.27 16.30
N LYS A 16 24.84 -12.35 15.34
CA LYS A 16 24.75 -10.90 15.50
C LYS A 16 23.86 -10.37 14.39
N TYR A 17 22.93 -9.50 14.75
CA TYR A 17 22.02 -8.86 13.81
C TYR A 17 22.37 -7.38 13.71
N ASP A 18 22.48 -6.88 12.49
CA ASP A 18 22.65 -5.45 12.27
C ASP A 18 21.29 -4.73 12.19
N MET A 19 21.33 -3.40 12.15
CA MET A 19 20.11 -2.60 12.06
C MET A 19 19.41 -2.73 10.70
N GLU A 20 20.12 -3.11 9.64
CA GLU A 20 19.55 -3.26 8.31
C GLU A 20 18.70 -4.54 8.22
N GLN A 21 19.10 -5.61 8.90
CA GLN A 21 18.30 -6.83 9.06
C GLN A 21 17.02 -6.54 9.85
N PHE A 22 17.09 -5.74 10.92
CA PHE A 22 15.90 -5.31 11.64
C PHE A 22 14.98 -4.43 10.79
N ALA A 23 15.55 -3.44 10.09
CA ALA A 23 14.77 -2.58 9.20
C ALA A 23 14.07 -3.39 8.10
N THR A 24 14.80 -4.33 7.47
CA THR A 24 14.26 -5.26 6.46
C THR A 24 13.12 -6.09 7.01
N TYR A 25 13.24 -6.62 8.23
CA TYR A 25 12.17 -7.37 8.88
C TYR A 25 10.89 -6.53 9.06
N PHE A 26 11.00 -5.34 9.65
CA PHE A 26 9.81 -4.50 9.90
C PHE A 26 9.17 -3.93 8.63
N LYS A 27 9.96 -3.69 7.57
CA LYS A 27 9.44 -3.28 6.25
C LYS A 27 8.48 -4.30 5.64
N GLN A 28 8.48 -5.55 6.10
CA GLN A 28 7.55 -6.57 5.60
C GLN A 28 6.11 -6.32 6.04
N PHE A 29 5.89 -5.58 7.14
CA PHE A 29 4.56 -5.42 7.71
C PHE A 29 4.18 -3.99 8.08
N LEU A 30 5.09 -3.01 8.00
CA LEU A 30 4.80 -1.59 8.21
C LEU A 30 5.16 -0.76 6.99
N SER A 31 4.22 0.08 6.54
CA SER A 31 4.46 1.06 5.49
C SER A 31 5.21 2.30 6.01
N ASN A 32 5.77 3.07 5.06
CA ASN A 32 6.33 4.39 5.34
C ASN A 32 5.20 5.37 5.70
N GLY A 33 5.40 6.19 6.73
CA GLY A 33 4.42 7.21 7.07
C GLY A 33 4.57 7.79 8.47
N ILE A 34 3.54 8.52 8.88
CA ILE A 34 3.46 9.18 10.18
C ILE A 34 2.49 8.41 11.07
N TYR A 35 2.82 8.28 12.35
CA TYR A 35 1.90 7.70 13.32
C TYR A 35 0.80 8.70 13.71
N HIS A 36 -0.36 8.18 14.05
CA HIS A 36 -1.46 8.96 14.59
C HIS A 36 -1.85 8.44 15.98
N THR A 37 -2.54 9.28 16.75
CA THR A 37 -3.17 8.89 18.01
C THR A 37 -4.61 9.39 17.97
N ASN A 38 -5.58 8.53 18.27
CA ASN A 38 -7.01 8.86 18.19
C ASN A 38 -7.41 9.52 16.85
N ASN A 39 -6.92 8.96 15.74
CA ASN A 39 -7.11 9.47 14.37
C ASN A 39 -6.54 10.88 14.08
N VAL A 40 -5.69 11.42 14.95
CA VAL A 40 -4.99 12.68 14.72
C VAL A 40 -3.54 12.37 14.31
N PRO A 41 -3.13 12.69 13.07
CA PRO A 41 -1.74 12.52 12.65
C PRO A 41 -0.81 13.37 13.51
N ALA A 42 0.28 12.78 13.97
CA ALA A 42 1.31 13.49 14.73
C ALA A 42 2.19 14.35 13.80
N LEU A 43 3.22 15.01 14.34
CA LEU A 43 4.21 15.74 13.53
C LEU A 43 3.62 16.86 12.66
N ARG A 44 2.63 17.58 13.19
CA ARG A 44 2.00 18.69 12.47
C ARG A 44 2.96 19.86 12.33
N VAL A 45 3.01 20.45 11.13
CA VAL A 45 3.73 21.70 10.88
C VAL A 45 2.75 22.86 10.90
N SER A 46 3.09 23.93 11.61
CA SER A 46 2.30 25.16 11.67
C SER A 46 3.18 26.41 11.63
N HIS A 47 2.62 27.53 11.17
CA HIS A 47 3.29 28.83 11.23
C HIS A 47 3.27 29.37 12.66
N VAL A 48 4.38 29.97 13.10
CA VAL A 48 4.49 30.59 14.44
C VAL A 48 4.49 32.11 14.31
N SER A 49 5.56 32.67 13.74
CA SER A 49 5.73 34.11 13.56
C SER A 49 6.80 34.36 12.52
N GLY A 50 6.70 35.48 11.77
CA GLY A 50 7.68 35.84 10.76
C GLY A 50 8.03 34.67 9.83
N MET A 51 9.33 34.35 9.73
CA MET A 51 9.86 33.24 8.94
C MET A 51 10.04 31.94 9.74
N GLN A 52 9.25 31.72 10.79
CA GLN A 52 9.35 30.52 11.62
C GLN A 52 8.15 29.60 11.48
N THR A 53 8.44 28.31 11.29
CA THR A 53 7.47 27.22 11.46
C THR A 53 7.82 26.38 12.67
N LYS A 54 6.83 25.65 13.15
CA LYS A 54 6.95 24.70 14.26
C LYS A 54 6.50 23.33 13.81
N LEU A 55 7.26 22.32 14.20
CA LEU A 55 6.89 20.91 14.11
C LEU A 55 6.54 20.39 15.49
N GLU A 56 5.31 19.92 15.65
CA GLU A 56 4.81 19.34 16.90
C GLU A 56 5.43 17.95 17.18
N PRO A 57 5.39 17.48 18.44
CA PRO A 57 5.82 16.13 18.81
C PRO A 57 5.12 15.03 18.01
N GLY A 58 5.77 13.88 17.91
CA GLY A 58 5.21 12.73 17.19
C GLY A 58 6.25 11.73 16.74
N SER A 59 5.77 10.72 16.03
CA SER A 59 6.62 9.66 15.50
C SER A 59 6.30 9.38 14.04
N ALA A 60 7.30 8.88 13.32
CA ALA A 60 7.17 8.42 11.95
C ALA A 60 7.98 7.14 11.74
N TYR A 61 7.67 6.45 10.65
CA TYR A 61 8.34 5.23 10.23
C TYR A 61 8.77 5.38 8.77
N ILE A 62 10.04 5.15 8.49
CA ILE A 62 10.62 5.33 7.16
C ILE A 62 11.62 4.20 6.90
N GLU A 63 11.34 3.38 5.89
CA GLU A 63 12.20 2.31 5.39
C GLU A 63 12.69 1.36 6.49
N GLY A 64 11.83 1.03 7.46
CA GLY A 64 12.19 0.14 8.57
C GLY A 64 12.83 0.85 9.78
N TYR A 65 13.01 2.17 9.71
CA TYR A 65 13.60 2.99 10.77
C TYR A 65 12.55 3.90 11.41
N MET A 66 12.66 4.06 12.73
CA MET A 66 11.72 4.86 13.51
C MET A 66 12.29 6.25 13.81
N TYR A 67 11.43 7.26 13.67
CA TYR A 67 11.66 8.63 14.14
C TYR A 67 10.72 8.95 15.30
N ARG A 68 11.22 9.63 16.31
CA ARG A 68 10.40 10.19 17.40
C ARG A 68 10.94 11.55 17.82
N ASN A 69 10.02 12.49 17.92
CA ASN A 69 10.21 13.81 18.50
C ASN A 69 9.27 13.97 19.70
N THR A 70 9.76 14.52 20.80
CA THR A 70 9.00 14.69 22.05
C THR A 70 8.61 16.14 22.35
N GLU A 71 9.17 17.11 21.62
CA GLU A 71 8.98 18.55 21.89
C GLU A 71 8.73 19.33 20.60
N ASP A 72 8.30 20.58 20.72
CA ASP A 72 8.16 21.45 19.55
C ASP A 72 9.54 21.79 18.94
N ILE A 73 9.73 21.54 17.65
CA ILE A 73 10.94 21.94 16.93
C ILE A 73 10.65 23.19 16.10
N ILE A 74 11.42 24.25 16.32
CA ILE A 74 11.30 25.49 15.56
C ILE A 74 12.26 25.48 14.36
N PHE A 75 11.72 25.75 13.18
CA PHE A 75 12.48 25.95 11.97
C PHE A 75 12.45 27.41 11.56
N THR A 76 13.60 27.95 11.21
CA THR A 76 13.72 29.29 10.64
C THR A 76 13.98 29.16 9.15
N HIS A 77 13.07 29.72 8.36
CA HIS A 77 13.22 29.84 6.91
C HIS A 77 14.08 31.07 6.60
N GLU A 78 14.84 31.00 5.51
CA GLU A 78 15.60 32.15 5.04
C GLU A 78 14.67 33.31 4.64
N ALA A 79 15.19 34.52 4.57
CA ALA A 79 14.42 35.68 4.11
C ALA A 79 13.81 35.46 2.71
N ALA A 80 12.67 36.10 2.45
CA ALA A 80 12.03 36.03 1.14
C ALA A 80 12.96 36.57 0.05
N ASP A 81 12.85 36.00 -1.15
CA ASP A 81 13.47 36.63 -2.31
C ASP A 81 12.75 37.97 -2.60
N PRO A 82 13.46 39.02 -3.01
CA PRO A 82 12.83 40.33 -3.24
C PRO A 82 11.88 40.35 -4.45
N THR A 83 12.04 39.41 -5.40
CA THR A 83 11.37 39.47 -6.70
C THR A 83 10.40 38.33 -6.95
N ASN A 84 10.73 37.12 -6.50
CA ASN A 84 9.99 35.91 -6.84
C ASN A 84 9.51 35.16 -5.60
N THR A 85 8.34 34.51 -5.73
CA THR A 85 7.83 33.62 -4.68
C THR A 85 8.63 32.32 -4.69
N ARG A 86 8.74 31.66 -3.53
CA ARG A 86 9.22 30.27 -3.44
C ARG A 86 8.35 29.42 -2.52
N ILE A 87 8.52 28.11 -2.64
CA ILE A 87 7.89 27.12 -1.77
C ILE A 87 9.00 26.29 -1.14
N ASP A 88 9.15 26.35 0.18
CA ASP A 88 10.01 25.43 0.92
C ASP A 88 9.21 24.18 1.32
N ARG A 89 9.90 23.11 1.73
CA ARG A 89 9.28 21.93 2.36
C ARG A 89 9.86 21.69 3.73
N ILE A 90 9.03 21.27 4.68
CA ILE A 90 9.51 20.60 5.89
C ILE A 90 9.46 19.10 5.61
N VAL A 91 10.61 18.44 5.67
CA VAL A 91 10.74 17.00 5.36
C VAL A 91 11.29 16.25 6.56
N LEU A 92 10.90 14.99 6.72
CA LEU A 92 11.69 14.03 7.47
C LEU A 92 12.63 13.32 6.52
N ARG A 93 13.92 13.30 6.87
CA ARG A 93 14.97 12.66 6.09
C ARG A 93 15.60 11.54 6.88
N LEU A 94 15.45 10.31 6.38
CA LEU A 94 16.32 9.20 6.71
C LEU A 94 17.62 9.37 5.91
N ASP A 95 18.76 9.42 6.60
CA ASP A 95 20.08 9.46 5.99
C ASP A 95 20.92 8.28 6.51
N ARG A 96 21.21 7.34 5.60
CA ARG A 96 21.95 6.11 5.86
C ARG A 96 23.46 6.25 5.62
N SER A 97 23.94 7.44 5.26
CA SER A 97 25.37 7.66 5.10
C SER A 97 26.11 7.38 6.42
N VAL A 98 27.32 6.83 6.32
CA VAL A 98 28.14 6.40 7.47
C VAL A 98 28.28 7.49 8.55
N ASN A 99 28.29 8.75 8.13
CA ASN A 99 28.49 9.91 9.00
C ASN A 99 27.19 10.50 9.58
N ALA A 100 26.01 10.20 9.03
CA ALA A 100 24.74 10.79 9.46
C ALA A 100 23.93 9.82 10.34
N ARG A 101 23.55 8.65 9.79
CA ARG A 101 22.78 7.57 10.47
C ARG A 101 21.64 8.11 11.35
N TYR A 102 20.76 8.93 10.79
CA TYR A 102 19.63 9.51 11.53
C TYR A 102 18.35 9.56 10.70
N ILE A 103 17.22 9.74 11.40
CA ILE A 103 16.05 10.42 10.84
C ILE A 103 15.92 11.78 11.53
N LYS A 104 15.88 12.87 10.76
CA LYS A 104 15.71 14.23 11.28
C LYS A 104 14.81 15.06 10.39
N ALA A 105 14.16 16.05 10.99
CA ALA A 105 13.36 17.03 10.28
C ALA A 105 14.23 18.18 9.74
N PHE A 106 13.98 18.61 8.50
CA PHE A 106 14.74 19.67 7.84
C PHE A 106 13.84 20.63 7.07
N VAL A 107 14.29 21.88 6.94
CA VAL A 107 13.80 22.80 5.91
C VAL A 107 14.54 22.49 4.61
N LYS A 108 13.80 22.04 3.60
CA LYS A 108 14.26 21.92 2.23
C LYS A 108 13.84 23.18 1.48
N LYS A 109 14.80 24.10 1.29
CA LYS A 109 14.57 25.40 0.66
C LYS A 109 14.16 25.26 -0.81
N GLY A 110 13.15 26.03 -1.21
CA GLY A 110 12.72 26.18 -2.60
C GLY A 110 13.55 27.14 -3.42
N THR A 111 13.45 27.01 -4.74
CA THR A 111 14.00 27.97 -5.68
C THR A 111 12.97 29.05 -6.00
N PRO A 112 13.30 30.35 -5.85
CA PRO A 112 12.42 31.44 -6.29
C PRO A 112 12.12 31.37 -7.78
N ALA A 113 10.84 31.48 -8.16
CA ALA A 113 10.41 31.50 -9.56
C ALA A 113 9.06 32.23 -9.70
N THR A 114 8.73 32.60 -10.94
CA THR A 114 7.40 33.17 -11.29
C THR A 114 6.28 32.16 -11.06
N ASN A 115 6.53 30.87 -11.32
CA ASN A 115 5.66 29.76 -10.98
C ASN A 115 6.39 28.78 -10.04
N PRO A 116 6.45 29.06 -8.73
CA PRO A 116 7.26 28.30 -7.79
C PRO A 116 6.73 26.88 -7.60
N GLN A 117 7.64 25.91 -7.56
CA GLN A 117 7.34 24.50 -7.31
C GLN A 117 7.98 24.05 -5.99
N PRO A 118 7.33 23.13 -5.24
CA PRO A 118 7.95 22.54 -4.07
C PRO A 118 9.18 21.71 -4.45
N PRO A 119 10.28 21.75 -3.66
CA PRO A 119 11.46 20.92 -3.88
C PRO A 119 11.13 19.44 -3.99
N ALA A 120 11.73 18.75 -4.96
CA ALA A 120 11.59 17.31 -5.08
C ALA A 120 12.14 16.59 -3.83
N LEU A 121 11.48 15.50 -3.43
CA LEU A 121 11.97 14.63 -2.36
C LEU A 121 13.12 13.76 -2.89
N GLN A 122 14.15 13.58 -2.10
CA GLN A 122 15.21 12.62 -2.38
C GLN A 122 14.79 11.25 -1.85
N ARG A 123 14.76 10.25 -2.72
CA ARG A 123 14.43 8.86 -2.40
C ARG A 123 15.37 7.96 -3.20
N ASP A 124 16.51 7.63 -2.59
CA ASP A 124 17.56 6.78 -3.13
C ASP A 124 18.14 5.85 -2.04
N ASP A 125 19.19 5.12 -2.37
CA ASP A 125 19.80 4.12 -1.48
C ASP A 125 20.45 4.73 -0.24
N ILE A 126 20.77 6.03 -0.24
CA ILE A 126 21.43 6.70 0.88
C ILE A 126 20.41 7.53 1.67
N VAL A 127 19.54 8.26 0.97
CA VAL A 127 18.62 9.21 1.56
C VAL A 127 17.19 8.91 1.14
N TYR A 128 16.29 8.86 2.13
CA TYR A 128 14.86 8.74 1.89
C TYR A 128 14.09 9.84 2.62
N GLU A 129 13.35 10.64 1.87
CA GLU A 129 12.56 11.75 2.40
C GLU A 129 11.05 11.53 2.25
N ILE A 130 10.32 11.96 3.29
CA ILE A 130 8.87 12.18 3.25
C ILE A 130 8.56 13.64 3.57
N SER A 131 7.50 14.19 2.96
CA SER A 131 7.11 15.58 3.16
C SER A 131 6.07 15.73 4.27
N LEU A 132 6.29 16.64 5.21
CA LEU A 132 5.30 16.98 6.23
C LEU A 132 4.42 18.15 5.78
N ALA A 133 5.02 19.19 5.20
CA ALA A 133 4.28 20.36 4.74
C ALA A 133 5.07 21.17 3.70
N GLN A 134 4.33 21.90 2.87
CA GLN A 134 4.86 22.97 2.03
C GLN A 134 4.71 24.32 2.73
N VAL A 135 5.72 25.17 2.64
CA VAL A 135 5.74 26.51 3.23
C VAL A 135 5.89 27.53 2.11
N ARG A 136 4.84 28.32 1.86
CA ARG A 136 4.84 29.35 0.82
C ARG A 136 5.37 30.67 1.37
N ILE A 137 6.36 31.21 0.69
CA ILE A 137 6.98 32.50 1.02
C ILE A 137 6.88 33.40 -0.22
N GLU A 138 6.01 34.40 -0.17
CA GLU A 138 5.86 35.37 -1.25
C GLU A 138 7.00 36.39 -1.29
N ALA A 139 7.25 36.91 -2.50
CA ALA A 139 8.31 37.86 -2.75
C ALA A 139 8.24 39.08 -1.81
N GLY A 140 9.38 39.49 -1.25
CA GLY A 140 9.50 40.67 -0.39
C GLY A 140 8.79 40.59 0.95
N LYS A 141 8.11 39.49 1.31
CA LYS A 141 7.44 39.36 2.60
C LYS A 141 8.41 39.07 3.73
N THR A 142 8.09 39.54 4.92
CA THR A 142 8.81 39.23 6.18
C THR A 142 8.15 38.12 6.99
N THR A 143 7.00 37.60 6.53
CA THR A 143 6.27 36.50 7.16
C THR A 143 5.91 35.43 6.14
N ILE A 144 5.88 34.18 6.60
CA ILE A 144 5.34 33.04 5.85
C ILE A 144 3.89 33.35 5.46
N SER A 145 3.55 33.02 4.21
CA SER A 145 2.24 33.33 3.62
C SER A 145 1.24 32.21 3.86
N SER A 146 1.67 30.95 3.75
CA SER A 146 0.83 29.81 4.08
C SER A 146 1.65 28.55 4.36
N VAL A 147 1.06 27.63 5.12
CA VAL A 147 1.58 26.27 5.35
C VAL A 147 0.53 25.29 4.85
N LYS A 148 0.88 24.48 3.85
CA LYS A 148 0.02 23.42 3.30
C LYS A 148 0.47 22.09 3.87
N ASP A 149 -0.44 21.40 4.57
CA ASP A 149 -0.20 20.07 5.13
C ASP A 149 -0.07 19.03 4.00
N GLU A 150 0.97 18.18 4.05
CA GLU A 150 1.22 17.09 3.09
C GLU A 150 1.19 15.70 3.77
N ARG A 151 0.95 15.63 5.09
CA ARG A 151 1.10 14.40 5.89
C ARG A 151 0.17 13.27 5.45
N LEU A 152 -1.01 13.61 4.95
CA LEU A 152 -2.04 12.66 4.52
C LEU A 152 -1.96 12.31 3.02
N ASP A 153 -1.03 12.90 2.27
CA ASP A 153 -0.85 12.57 0.86
C ASP A 153 0.07 11.35 0.72
N PRO A 154 -0.43 10.19 0.26
CA PRO A 154 0.34 8.96 0.18
C PRO A 154 1.49 9.02 -0.85
N ASN A 155 1.50 9.98 -1.76
CA ASN A 155 2.59 10.09 -2.75
C ASN A 155 3.87 10.67 -2.12
N VAL A 156 3.72 11.57 -1.15
CA VAL A 156 4.82 12.32 -0.52
C VAL A 156 5.06 11.96 0.93
N ALA A 157 4.03 11.48 1.63
CA ALA A 157 4.07 10.92 2.98
C ALA A 157 3.00 9.83 3.13
N GLY A 158 1.99 10.03 3.99
CA GLY A 158 1.00 9.02 4.35
C GLY A 158 1.07 8.65 5.83
N LEU A 159 0.10 7.83 6.26
CA LEU A 159 0.06 7.26 7.59
C LEU A 159 0.68 5.86 7.58
N VAL A 160 1.33 5.49 8.69
CA VAL A 160 1.79 4.11 8.88
C VAL A 160 0.59 3.18 8.89
N SER A 161 0.67 2.10 8.12
CA SER A 161 -0.36 1.06 8.00
C SER A 161 0.28 -0.33 8.05
N SER A 162 -0.54 -1.32 8.43
CA SER A 162 -0.17 -2.73 8.30
C SER A 162 -0.16 -3.12 6.82
N LEU A 163 0.95 -3.68 6.36
CA LEU A 163 1.06 -4.29 5.02
C LEU A 163 0.54 -5.72 4.99
N ILE A 164 0.35 -6.35 6.15
CA ILE A 164 -0.24 -7.68 6.25
C ILE A 164 -1.75 -7.53 6.02
N THR A 165 -2.20 -8.02 4.88
CA THR A 165 -3.61 -8.14 4.51
C THR A 165 -3.87 -9.54 3.99
N VAL A 166 -5.11 -10.01 4.11
CA VAL A 166 -5.53 -11.24 3.42
C VAL A 166 -5.58 -10.91 1.93
N PRO A 167 -4.91 -11.67 1.04
CA PRO A 167 -4.89 -11.38 -0.38
C PRO A 167 -6.22 -11.78 -1.02
N THR A 168 -7.28 -11.01 -0.75
CA THR A 168 -8.64 -11.27 -1.25
C THR A 168 -8.69 -11.32 -2.78
N GLU A 169 -7.80 -10.61 -3.47
CA GLU A 169 -7.66 -10.67 -4.93
C GLU A 169 -7.16 -12.04 -5.42
N GLN A 170 -6.18 -12.65 -4.74
CA GLN A 170 -5.72 -14.00 -5.08
C GLN A 170 -6.83 -15.04 -4.86
N PHE A 171 -7.62 -14.89 -3.79
CA PHE A 171 -8.80 -15.73 -3.58
C PHE A 171 -9.83 -15.60 -4.70
N LEU A 172 -10.04 -14.39 -5.23
CA LEU A 172 -10.94 -14.16 -6.36
C LEU A 172 -10.41 -14.80 -7.64
N ASP A 173 -9.11 -14.69 -7.91
CA ASP A 173 -8.48 -15.30 -9.08
C ASP A 173 -8.53 -16.84 -9.02
N GLU A 174 -8.27 -17.42 -7.85
CA GLU A 174 -8.39 -18.86 -7.62
C GLU A 174 -9.85 -19.34 -7.74
N TRP A 175 -10.80 -18.60 -7.16
CA TRP A 175 -12.22 -18.89 -7.28
C TRP A 175 -12.70 -18.84 -8.74
N ASN A 176 -12.29 -17.82 -9.49
CA ASN A 176 -12.63 -17.67 -10.90
C ASN A 176 -12.05 -18.83 -11.73
N SER A 177 -10.81 -19.23 -11.44
CA SER A 177 -10.17 -20.37 -12.10
C SER A 177 -10.89 -21.69 -11.80
N TRP A 178 -11.26 -21.93 -10.54
CA TRP A 178 -12.04 -23.10 -10.13
C TRP A 178 -13.44 -23.11 -10.77
N MET A 179 -14.13 -21.96 -10.81
CA MET A 179 -15.44 -21.84 -11.47
C MET A 179 -15.36 -22.11 -12.97
N ALA A 180 -14.31 -21.64 -13.64
CA ALA A 180 -14.07 -21.93 -15.06
C ALA A 180 -13.88 -23.44 -15.28
N GLU A 181 -13.03 -24.08 -14.48
CA GLU A 181 -12.80 -25.53 -14.53
C GLU A 181 -14.08 -26.34 -14.23
N MET A 182 -14.87 -25.90 -13.26
CA MET A 182 -16.14 -26.57 -12.92
C MET A 182 -17.18 -26.43 -14.03
N ASN A 183 -17.24 -25.28 -14.71
CA ASN A 183 -18.11 -25.09 -15.85
C ASN A 183 -17.72 -25.98 -17.04
N GLU A 184 -16.42 -26.15 -17.30
CA GLU A 184 -15.93 -27.07 -18.33
C GLU A 184 -16.28 -28.53 -17.98
N LYS A 185 -15.97 -28.95 -16.75
CA LYS A 185 -16.31 -30.30 -16.27
C LYS A 185 -17.81 -30.59 -16.27
N LYS A 186 -18.67 -29.58 -16.13
CA LYS A 186 -20.12 -29.75 -16.23
C LYS A 186 -20.54 -30.29 -17.60
N GLU A 187 -19.94 -29.78 -18.68
CA GLU A 187 -20.20 -30.27 -20.04
C GLU A 187 -19.73 -31.73 -20.19
N ASP A 188 -18.55 -32.06 -19.66
CA ASP A 188 -18.05 -33.43 -19.64
C ASP A 188 -18.94 -34.38 -18.83
N TYR A 189 -19.42 -33.96 -17.65
CA TYR A 189 -20.34 -34.75 -16.84
C TYR A 189 -21.69 -34.95 -17.54
N GLN A 190 -22.20 -33.94 -18.23
CA GLN A 190 -23.43 -34.06 -19.02
C GLN A 190 -23.23 -35.05 -20.17
N ALA A 191 -22.14 -34.91 -20.95
CA ALA A 191 -21.83 -35.82 -22.05
C ALA A 191 -21.60 -37.26 -21.58
N ALA A 192 -20.88 -37.46 -20.48
CA ALA A 192 -20.64 -38.77 -19.89
C ALA A 192 -21.94 -39.41 -19.38
N TRP A 193 -22.81 -38.62 -18.75
CA TRP A 193 -24.13 -39.09 -18.31
C TRP A 193 -25.02 -39.47 -19.49
N GLU A 194 -25.09 -38.64 -20.54
CA GLU A 194 -25.87 -38.92 -21.75
C GLU A 194 -25.36 -40.18 -22.46
N SER A 195 -24.04 -40.35 -22.55
CA SER A 195 -23.42 -41.54 -23.13
C SER A 195 -23.78 -42.81 -22.34
N TRP A 196 -23.63 -42.78 -21.01
CA TRP A 196 -24.04 -43.88 -20.13
C TRP A 196 -25.54 -44.17 -20.26
N PHE A 197 -26.39 -43.14 -20.19
CA PHE A 197 -27.85 -43.28 -20.22
C PHE A 197 -28.33 -43.90 -21.54
N ASN A 198 -27.84 -43.41 -22.67
CA ASN A 198 -28.12 -43.99 -23.99
C ASN A 198 -27.62 -45.44 -24.10
N GLY A 199 -26.45 -45.73 -23.52
CA GLY A 199 -25.91 -47.09 -23.45
C GLY A 199 -26.83 -48.05 -22.70
N ILE A 200 -27.36 -47.63 -21.55
CA ILE A 200 -28.32 -48.42 -20.76
C ILE A 200 -29.63 -48.64 -21.53
N GLN A 201 -30.20 -47.60 -22.15
CA GLN A 201 -31.43 -47.72 -22.95
C GLN A 201 -31.30 -48.77 -24.08
N ASN A 202 -30.12 -48.85 -24.72
CA ASN A 202 -29.84 -49.85 -25.75
C ASN A 202 -29.70 -51.28 -25.22
N GLN A 203 -29.26 -51.47 -23.97
CA GLN A 203 -29.12 -52.79 -23.36
C GLN A 203 -30.46 -53.38 -22.88
N ILE A 204 -31.36 -52.53 -22.38
CA ILE A 204 -32.66 -52.97 -21.82
C ILE A 204 -33.78 -53.03 -22.87
N GLY A 205 -33.57 -52.49 -24.07
CA GLY A 205 -34.55 -52.49 -25.17
C GLY A 205 -35.79 -51.62 -24.92
N VAL A 206 -35.75 -50.76 -23.90
CA VAL A 206 -36.82 -49.84 -23.48
C VAL A 206 -36.25 -48.44 -23.40
N ARG A 207 -36.85 -47.47 -24.09
CA ARG A 207 -36.39 -46.07 -24.06
C ARG A 207 -37.13 -45.32 -22.96
N LEU A 208 -36.35 -44.67 -22.10
CA LEU A 208 -36.83 -43.71 -21.10
C LEU A 208 -36.83 -42.29 -21.69
N LEU A 209 -38.00 -41.71 -21.87
CA LEU A 209 -38.19 -40.36 -22.42
C LEU A 209 -38.55 -39.38 -21.31
N THR A 210 -38.08 -38.14 -21.37
CA THR A 210 -38.42 -37.09 -20.38
C THR A 210 -38.77 -35.78 -21.07
N GLY A 211 -39.77 -35.05 -20.57
CA GLY A 211 -40.13 -33.74 -21.12
C GLY A 211 -41.40 -33.16 -20.51
N SER A 212 -41.62 -31.85 -20.72
CA SER A 212 -42.83 -31.16 -20.25
C SER A 212 -44.07 -31.45 -21.10
N SER A 213 -43.87 -31.92 -22.34
CA SER A 213 -44.91 -32.39 -23.26
C SER A 213 -44.66 -33.83 -23.72
N GLU A 214 -45.73 -34.49 -24.16
CA GLU A 214 -45.69 -35.89 -24.59
C GLU A 214 -44.77 -36.06 -25.82
N PRO A 215 -43.89 -37.08 -25.84
CA PRO A 215 -42.95 -37.28 -26.94
C PRO A 215 -43.66 -37.73 -28.22
N SER A 216 -43.40 -37.07 -29.35
CA SER A 216 -44.05 -37.35 -30.64
C SER A 216 -43.55 -38.61 -31.37
N GLY A 217 -42.64 -39.38 -30.77
CA GLY A 217 -42.00 -40.56 -31.39
C GLY A 217 -41.86 -41.78 -30.46
N ALA A 218 -42.64 -41.83 -29.37
CA ALA A 218 -42.66 -42.98 -28.46
C ALA A 218 -43.23 -44.22 -29.18
N VAL A 219 -42.62 -45.38 -28.97
CA VAL A 219 -43.12 -46.67 -29.48
C VAL A 219 -43.60 -47.55 -28.33
N ALA A 220 -44.39 -48.58 -28.63
CA ALA A 220 -44.91 -49.50 -27.62
C ALA A 220 -43.77 -50.15 -26.83
N GLY A 221 -43.75 -49.92 -25.51
CA GLY A 221 -42.71 -50.39 -24.60
C GLY A 221 -41.84 -49.27 -24.02
N ASP A 222 -41.87 -48.06 -24.58
CA ASP A 222 -41.17 -46.90 -24.00
C ASP A 222 -41.86 -46.39 -22.72
N ILE A 223 -41.07 -45.80 -21.83
CA ILE A 223 -41.55 -45.19 -20.58
C ILE A 223 -41.29 -43.68 -20.64
N TRP A 224 -42.33 -42.86 -20.49
CA TRP A 224 -42.20 -41.40 -20.44
C TRP A 224 -42.40 -40.87 -19.02
N LEU A 225 -41.46 -40.06 -18.54
CA LEU A 225 -41.55 -39.32 -17.29
C LEU A 225 -41.79 -37.84 -17.59
N LYS A 226 -42.97 -37.34 -17.20
CA LYS A 226 -43.29 -35.92 -17.33
C LYS A 226 -42.47 -35.12 -16.32
N THR A 227 -41.61 -34.23 -16.81
CA THR A 227 -40.88 -33.28 -15.97
C THR A 227 -41.78 -32.09 -15.68
N VAL A 228 -41.91 -31.74 -14.39
CA VAL A 228 -42.70 -30.58 -13.93
C VAL A 228 -41.91 -29.29 -14.12
#